data_AF-A0A8T0B565-F1
#
_entry.id   AF-A0A8T0B565-F1
#
_cell.length_a   1.000
_cell.length_b   1.000
_cell.length_c   1.000
_cell.angle_alpha   90.00
_cell.angle_beta   90.00
_cell.angle_gamma   90.00
#
_symmetry.space_group_name_H-M   'P 1'
#
loop_
_entity.id
_entity.type
_entity.pdbx_description
1 polymer ?
#
loop_
_entity_poly.entity_id
_entity_poly.type
_entity_poly.pdbx_seq_one_letter_code
_entity_poly.pdbx_strand_id
1 'polypeptide(L)'
;RVFSASGLLFDCKTALEKLNFILKRNLESVFPNVVVALRVFLTLPVTVASAERSFSKLKLINNYLRSTRDQDRLSHLALISFEHKVARSTPFDEIIEKCASMKSRRARI
;
A
#
# COMPACT_ATOMS: atom_id res chain seq x y z
N ARG A 1 -0.11 -39.75 -19.83
CA ARG A 1 0.72 -39.51 -18.62
C ARG A 1 0.58 -38.04 -18.23
N VAL A 2 -0.50 -37.68 -17.53
CA VAL A 2 -0.94 -36.28 -17.34
C VAL A 2 -1.10 -35.96 -15.86
N PHE A 3 -0.18 -36.40 -14.99
CA PHE A 3 -0.30 -36.13 -13.55
C PHE A 3 1.09 -36.03 -12.92
N SER A 4 1.61 -34.81 -12.84
CA SER A 4 2.73 -34.46 -11.95
C SER A 4 2.74 -32.95 -11.64
N ALA A 5 2.21 -32.11 -12.55
CA ALA A 5 2.07 -30.68 -12.31
C ALA A 5 1.07 -30.32 -11.18
N SER A 6 0.05 -31.16 -10.96
CA SER A 6 -0.94 -30.97 -9.88
C SER A 6 -0.34 -31.16 -8.48
N GLY A 7 0.67 -32.02 -8.33
CA GLY A 7 1.37 -32.22 -7.06
C GLY A 7 2.27 -31.05 -6.67
N LEU A 8 2.98 -30.47 -7.65
CA LEU A 8 3.85 -29.31 -7.42
C LEU A 8 3.10 -28.03 -7.05
N LEU A 9 1.84 -27.90 -7.49
CA LEU A 9 0.96 -26.79 -7.11
C LEU A 9 0.49 -26.89 -5.64
N PHE A 10 0.50 -28.10 -5.08
CA PHE A 10 0.09 -28.38 -3.69
C PHE A 10 1.24 -28.17 -2.69
N ASP A 11 2.49 -28.34 -3.13
CA ASP A 11 3.69 -28.19 -2.28
C ASP A 11 4.12 -26.72 -2.04
N CYS A 12 3.74 -25.80 -2.93
CA CYS A 12 4.06 -24.38 -2.76
C CYS A 12 3.23 -23.77 -1.62
N LYS A 13 3.89 -23.19 -0.61
CA LYS A 13 3.24 -22.63 0.59
C LYS A 13 2.59 -21.29 0.33
N THR A 14 3.12 -20.50 -0.61
CA THR A 14 2.67 -19.12 -0.88
C THR A 14 2.00 -18.98 -2.25
N ALA A 15 0.91 -18.21 -2.35
CA ALA A 15 0.23 -17.92 -3.61
C ALA A 15 1.16 -17.29 -4.68
N LEU A 16 2.18 -16.55 -4.24
CA LEU A 16 3.21 -15.96 -5.09
C LEU A 16 4.14 -17.02 -5.69
N GLU A 17 4.49 -18.06 -4.94
CA GLU A 17 5.29 -19.19 -5.44
C GLU A 17 4.49 -20.00 -6.48
N LYS A 18 3.19 -20.20 -6.22
CA LYS A 18 2.26 -20.84 -7.17
C LYS A 18 2.15 -20.06 -8.47
N LEU A 19 2.02 -18.73 -8.40
CA LEU A 19 2.01 -17.87 -9.59
C LEU A 19 3.33 -17.98 -10.38
N ASN A 20 4.47 -17.84 -9.71
CA ASN A 20 5.79 -17.93 -10.35
C ASN A 20 6.05 -19.29 -11.00
N PHE A 21 5.55 -20.38 -10.42
CA PHE A 21 5.63 -21.71 -11.00
C PHE A 21 4.82 -21.83 -12.30
N ILE A 22 3.61 -21.28 -12.33
CA ILE A 22 2.73 -21.28 -13.51
C ILE A 22 3.34 -20.43 -14.64
N LEU A 23 3.93 -19.28 -14.31
CA LEU A 23 4.63 -18.40 -15.24
C LEU A 23 5.87 -19.08 -15.85
N LYS A 24 6.72 -19.69 -15.01
CA LYS A 24 7.95 -20.37 -15.46
C LYS A 24 7.68 -21.53 -16.41
N ARG A 25 6.52 -22.16 -16.32
CA ARG A 25 6.14 -23.31 -17.15
C ARG A 25 5.25 -22.92 -18.34
N ASN A 26 5.06 -21.63 -18.62
CA ASN A 26 4.21 -21.12 -19.71
C ASN A 26 2.76 -21.68 -19.69
N LEU A 27 2.21 -21.98 -18.52
CA LEU A 27 0.82 -22.45 -18.39
C LEU A 27 -0.21 -21.32 -18.41
N GLU A 28 0.20 -20.08 -18.69
CA GLU A 28 -0.72 -18.94 -18.83
C GLU A 28 -1.79 -19.18 -19.90
N SER A 29 -1.44 -19.91 -20.98
CA SER A 29 -2.38 -20.26 -22.05
C SER A 29 -3.35 -21.39 -21.70
N VAL A 30 -2.99 -22.24 -20.73
CA VAL A 30 -3.79 -23.41 -20.33
C VAL A 30 -4.85 -23.01 -19.30
N PHE A 31 -4.51 -22.08 -18.39
CA PHE A 31 -5.41 -21.62 -17.33
C PHE A 31 -5.37 -20.09 -17.15
N PRO A 32 -5.79 -19.31 -18.17
CA PRO A 32 -5.72 -17.84 -18.11
C PRO A 32 -6.53 -17.27 -16.93
N ASN A 33 -7.70 -17.85 -16.65
CA ASN A 33 -8.57 -17.42 -15.54
C ASN A 33 -7.92 -17.63 -14.16
N VAL A 34 -7.16 -18.71 -13.99
CA VAL A 34 -6.48 -19.02 -12.71
C VAL A 34 -5.31 -18.05 -12.48
N VAL A 35 -4.57 -17.72 -13.54
CA VAL A 35 -3.49 -16.72 -13.47
C VAL A 35 -4.06 -15.35 -13.13
N VAL A 36 -5.15 -14.93 -13.79
CA VAL A 36 -5.81 -13.65 -13.48
C VAL A 36 -6.34 -13.65 -12.04
N ALA A 37 -7.00 -14.71 -11.59
CA ALA A 37 -7.50 -14.81 -10.21
C ALA A 37 -6.37 -14.75 -9.17
N LEU A 38 -5.24 -15.42 -9.42
CA LEU A 38 -4.06 -15.36 -8.53
C LEU A 38 -3.38 -13.99 -8.56
N ARG A 39 -3.30 -13.34 -9.72
CA ARG A 39 -2.80 -11.96 -9.83
C ARG A 39 -3.71 -11.01 -9.04
N VAL A 40 -5.03 -11.08 -9.24
CA VAL A 40 -6.00 -10.29 -8.49
C VAL A 40 -5.85 -10.55 -6.99
N PHE A 41 -5.79 -11.82 -6.57
CA PHE A 41 -5.58 -12.21 -5.17
C PHE A 41 -4.28 -11.65 -4.57
N LEU A 42 -3.20 -11.58 -5.34
CA LEU A 42 -1.91 -11.03 -4.92
C LEU A 42 -1.88 -9.49 -4.93
N THR A 43 -2.63 -8.84 -5.82
CA THR A 43 -2.71 -7.37 -5.95
C THR A 43 -3.74 -6.76 -5.02
N LEU A 44 -4.82 -7.49 -4.69
CA LEU A 44 -5.64 -7.16 -3.54
C LEU A 44 -4.70 -7.12 -2.34
N PRO A 45 -4.73 -6.08 -1.50
CA PRO A 45 -3.77 -5.91 -0.42
C PRO A 45 -3.66 -7.23 0.34
N VAL A 46 -2.52 -7.90 0.16
CA VAL A 46 -2.32 -9.34 0.40
C VAL A 46 -2.54 -9.75 1.85
N THR A 47 -2.79 -8.77 2.72
CA THR A 47 -3.32 -8.98 4.05
C THR A 47 -4.41 -7.94 4.29
N VAL A 48 -5.62 -8.40 4.57
CA VAL A 48 -6.65 -7.58 5.24
C VAL A 48 -6.01 -6.82 6.41
N ALA A 49 -5.06 -7.45 7.11
CA ALA A 49 -4.24 -6.84 8.16
C ALA A 49 -3.45 -5.57 7.74
N SER A 50 -2.93 -5.44 6.51
CA SER A 50 -2.22 -4.22 6.07
C SER A 50 -3.18 -3.06 5.82
N ALA A 51 -4.34 -3.36 5.21
CA ALA A 51 -5.41 -2.39 5.04
C ALA A 51 -5.98 -1.98 6.40
N GLU A 52 -6.32 -2.94 7.27
CA GLU A 52 -6.77 -2.71 8.64
C GLU A 52 -5.76 -1.91 9.47
N ARG A 53 -4.46 -2.21 9.37
CA ARG A 53 -3.41 -1.44 10.06
C ARG A 53 -3.37 0.01 9.57
N SER A 54 -3.55 0.24 8.28
CA SER A 54 -3.59 1.59 7.70
C SER A 54 -4.85 2.36 8.11
N PHE A 55 -6.03 1.71 8.08
CA PHE A 55 -7.29 2.28 8.55
C PHE A 55 -7.32 2.51 10.07
N SER A 56 -6.68 1.64 10.84
CA SER A 56 -6.52 1.81 12.30
C SER A 56 -5.67 3.05 12.61
N LYS A 57 -4.56 3.24 11.89
CA LYS A 57 -3.76 4.48 11.99
C LYS A 57 -4.58 5.72 11.61
N LEU A 58 -5.34 5.67 10.51
CA LEU A 58 -6.25 6.74 10.11
C LEU A 58 -7.29 7.05 11.19
N LYS A 59 -7.87 6.02 11.79
CA LYS A 59 -8.83 6.16 12.91
C LYS A 59 -8.18 6.83 14.12
N LEU A 60 -6.94 6.46 14.46
CA LEU A 60 -6.17 7.12 15.52
C LEU A 60 -5.90 8.59 15.20
N ILE A 61 -5.47 8.90 13.97
CA ILE A 61 -5.23 10.28 13.51
C ILE A 61 -6.52 11.11 13.61
N ASN A 62 -7.64 10.57 13.12
CA ASN A 62 -8.95 11.22 13.19
C ASN A 62 -9.40 11.45 14.64
N ASN A 63 -9.25 10.44 15.50
CA ASN A 63 -9.66 10.53 16.89
C ASN A 63 -8.78 11.50 17.69
N TYR A 64 -7.45 11.46 17.50
CA TYR A 64 -6.51 12.42 18.11
C TYR A 64 -6.84 13.86 17.73
N LEU A 65 -7.25 14.07 16.48
CA LEU A 65 -7.53 15.40 15.93
C LEU A 65 -8.96 15.90 16.15
N ARG A 66 -9.86 15.05 16.70
CA ARG A 66 -11.26 15.29 17.16
C ARG A 66 -12.00 16.48 16.54
N SER A 67 -11.86 16.68 15.24
CA SER A 67 -12.50 17.77 14.51
C SER A 67 -12.93 17.27 13.15
N THR A 68 -14.04 17.83 12.67
CA THR A 68 -14.49 17.80 11.28
C THR A 68 -13.36 18.35 10.41
N ARG A 69 -12.40 17.49 10.04
CA ARG A 69 -11.31 17.87 9.15
C ARG A 69 -11.78 17.65 7.73
N ASP A 70 -11.49 18.65 6.91
CA ASP A 70 -11.63 18.57 5.47
C ASP A 70 -10.88 17.35 4.92
N GLN A 71 -11.51 16.61 4.01
CA GLN A 71 -11.04 15.31 3.54
C GLN A 71 -9.62 15.39 2.97
N ASP A 72 -9.28 16.51 2.32
CA ASP A 72 -7.96 16.72 1.73
C ASP A 72 -6.89 16.80 2.81
N ARG A 73 -7.16 17.49 3.92
CA ARG A 73 -6.19 17.60 5.03
C ARG A 73 -5.96 16.24 5.70
N LEU A 74 -6.99 15.41 5.80
CA LEU A 74 -6.87 14.06 6.34
C LEU A 74 -6.02 13.17 5.41
N SER A 75 -6.28 13.21 4.11
CA SER A 75 -5.52 12.48 3.09
C SER A 75 -4.03 12.84 3.10
N HIS A 76 -3.69 14.12 3.18
CA HIS A 76 -2.29 14.55 3.27
C HIS A 76 -1.59 14.05 4.54
N LEU A 77 -2.28 14.08 5.68
CA LEU A 77 -1.71 13.59 6.94
C LEU A 77 -1.56 12.06 6.97
N ALA A 78 -2.51 11.36 6.35
CA ALA A 78 -2.43 9.93 6.12
C ALA A 78 -1.20 9.58 5.26
N LEU A 79 -0.98 10.33 4.18
CA LEU A 79 0.17 10.16 3.29
C LEU A 79 1.49 10.36 4.04
N ILE A 80 1.61 11.42 4.85
CA ILE A 80 2.78 11.65 5.71
C ILE A 80 2.98 10.48 6.70
N SER A 81 1.89 9.94 7.26
CA SER A 81 1.96 8.83 8.22
C SER A 81 2.32 7.49 7.57
N PHE A 82 1.95 7.30 6.30
CA PHE A 82 2.40 6.16 5.49
C PHE A 82 3.89 6.30 5.17
N GLU A 83 4.28 7.45 4.62
CA GLU A 83 5.64 7.83 4.26
C GLU A 83 6.50 8.31 5.44
N HIS A 84 6.15 7.92 6.67
CA HIS A 84 6.84 8.37 7.89
C HIS A 84 8.35 8.11 7.88
N LYS A 85 8.82 7.11 7.12
CA LYS A 85 10.26 6.85 6.91
C LYS A 85 10.93 7.98 6.14
N VAL A 86 10.29 8.43 5.06
CA VAL A 86 10.75 9.55 4.23
C VAL A 86 10.63 10.85 5.02
N ALA A 87 9.49 11.07 5.69
CA ALA A 87 9.26 12.26 6.52
C ALA A 87 10.29 12.39 7.66
N ARG A 88 10.84 11.28 8.17
CA ARG A 88 11.90 11.30 9.19
C ARG A 88 13.29 11.57 8.63
N SER A 89 13.50 11.33 7.34
CA SER A 89 14.76 11.63 6.64
C SER A 89 14.86 13.08 6.16
N THR A 90 13.74 13.80 6.07
CA THR A 90 13.72 15.22 5.69
C THR A 90 13.99 16.11 6.91
N PRO A 91 14.93 17.07 6.85
CA PRO A 91 15.20 18.00 7.95
C PRO A 91 14.00 18.93 8.16
N PHE A 92 13.53 19.02 9.42
CA PHE A 92 12.38 19.86 9.75
C PHE A 92 12.66 21.36 9.59
N ASP A 93 13.90 21.79 9.73
CA ASP A 93 14.31 23.20 9.62
C ASP A 93 14.02 23.76 8.22
N GLU A 94 14.34 22.99 7.16
CA GLU A 94 14.04 23.37 5.78
C GLU A 94 12.52 23.49 5.54
N ILE A 95 11.73 22.59 6.14
CA ILE A 95 10.27 22.62 6.02
C ILE A 95 9.68 23.84 6.72
N ILE A 96 10.23 24.20 7.89
CA ILE A 96 9.81 25.37 8.66
C ILE A 96 10.14 26.65 7.89
N GLU A 97 11.35 26.78 7.36
CA GLU A 97 11.76 27.95 6.58
C GLU A 97 10.93 28.07 5.30
N LYS A 98 10.72 26.96 4.58
CA LYS A 98 9.85 26.92 3.40
C LYS A 98 8.42 27.32 3.75
N CYS A 99 7.87 26.82 4.85
CA CYS A 99 6.54 27.22 5.32
C CYS A 99 6.49 28.71 5.72
N ALA A 100 7.54 29.24 6.36
CA ALA A 100 7.65 30.64 6.75
C ALA A 100 7.70 31.56 5.51
N SER A 101 8.51 31.21 4.50
CA SER A 101 8.59 31.95 3.23
C SER A 101 7.29 31.93 2.42
N MET A 102 6.49 30.87 2.54
CA MET A 102 5.17 30.78 1.91
C MET A 102 4.10 31.59 2.66
N LYS A 103 4.16 31.65 4.00
CA LYS A 103 3.21 32.41 4.83
C LYS A 103 3.48 33.91 4.87
N SER A 104 4.74 34.34 4.75
CA SER A 104 5.11 35.77 4.81
C SER A 104 4.43 36.62 3.72
N ARG A 105 4.05 36.01 2.60
CA ARG A 105 3.24 36.64 1.54
C ARG A 105 1.79 36.97 1.95
N ARG A 106 1.27 36.45 3.07
CA ARG A 106 -0.08 36.78 3.58
C ARG A 106 -0.11 37.86 4.66
N ALA A 107 1.05 38.30 5.18
CA ALA A 107 1.12 39.30 6.24
C ALA A 107 1.28 40.75 5.74
N ARG A 108 1.33 40.96 4.42
CA ARG A 108 1.49 42.28 3.80
C ARG A 108 0.29 42.60 2.91
N ILE A 109 -0.88 42.73 3.54
CA ILE A 109 -2.06 43.44 3.04
C ILE A 109 -2.65 44.18 4.24
#